data_AF-A0A7R9Q532-F1
#
_entry.id   AF-A0A7R9Q532-F1
#
_cell.length_a   1.000
_cell.length_b   1.000
_cell.length_c   1.000
_cell.angle_alpha   90.00
_cell.angle_beta   90.00
_cell.angle_gamma   90.00
#
_symmetry.space_group_name_H-M   'P 1'
#
loop_
_entity.id
_entity.type
_entity.pdbx_description
1 polymer ?
#
loop_
_entity_poly.entity_id
_entity_poly.type
_entity_poly.pdbx_seq_one_letter_code
_entity_poly.pdbx_strand_id
1 'polypeptide(L)'
;MKVLCLLSVLFVAVNSLRVNEFNGKNWVVLVAGSNSWFNYRHQADVYHAYQIVKKNGIPDENIIVMHYDDIANNKANKFPGKVFNHPSHKDVYPGVPKDYTGKEVTPENFLKVLAGDQGLKNEGKKVLESGPNDHVFVFFDDHGAPDLVAFPNKYLYSDPLLKTLKQMHQDKKYGKLVFYIEACEAGSMFANLPDNINIYATTAANGKESSYAIYNDATVGTYLGDEYSVNWMENAEAAPAETLQQQFDVTKTKTKGSHVQHFGDLSIASLPISQFLGHSKLSVEVTSDDNTLVNNKDFPLVLAQQSADYQELSVLSTGRQFLDTVFEEYVNSIQHLMNANNDVFNTRLELNNRECYHNFVD
;
A
#
# COMPACT_ATOMS: atom_id res chain seq x y z
N MET A 1 -16.96 36.84 57.22
CA MET A 1 -16.04 37.48 56.26
C MET A 1 -14.88 36.52 55.95
N LYS A 2 -15.10 35.59 55.02
CA LYS A 2 -14.09 34.66 54.51
C LYS A 2 -14.34 34.45 53.02
N VAL A 3 -14.00 35.43 52.20
CA VAL A 3 -13.80 35.27 50.75
C VAL A 3 -12.91 36.43 50.32
N LEU A 4 -11.60 36.25 50.23
CA LEU A 4 -10.67 37.02 49.40
C LEU A 4 -9.24 36.53 49.69
N CYS A 5 -8.74 35.57 48.90
CA CYS A 5 -7.31 35.37 48.59
C CYS A 5 -7.10 34.03 47.85
N LEU A 6 -7.76 33.84 46.70
CA LEU A 6 -7.51 32.67 45.84
C LEU A 6 -7.72 33.02 44.35
N LEU A 7 -7.43 34.26 43.96
CA LEU A 7 -7.63 34.77 42.59
C LEU A 7 -6.33 35.22 41.90
N SER A 8 -5.16 34.76 42.35
CA SER A 8 -3.86 35.15 41.77
C SER A 8 -2.99 33.98 41.28
N VAL A 9 -3.56 32.79 41.05
CA VAL A 9 -2.82 31.64 40.49
C VAL A 9 -3.39 31.12 39.17
N LEU A 10 -4.44 31.76 38.61
CA LEU A 10 -5.07 31.31 37.35
C LEU A 10 -4.74 32.18 36.13
N PHE A 11 -3.58 32.82 36.12
CA PHE A 11 -3.04 33.49 34.94
C PHE A 11 -1.57 33.13 34.84
N VAL A 12 -1.15 32.62 33.67
CA VAL A 12 0.20 32.14 33.33
C VAL A 12 0.50 30.69 33.72
N ALA A 13 -0.17 29.75 33.06
CA ALA A 13 0.46 28.55 32.47
C ALA A 13 -0.53 27.77 31.60
N VAL A 14 -1.32 28.46 30.77
CA VAL A 14 -1.69 27.84 29.49
C VAL A 14 -0.43 28.00 28.63
N ASN A 15 0.58 27.16 28.91
CA ASN A 15 1.51 26.78 27.86
C ASN A 15 0.62 26.10 26.84
N SER A 16 0.14 26.88 25.88
CA SER A 16 -0.24 26.43 24.56
C SER A 16 0.67 25.26 24.24
N LEU A 17 0.11 24.05 24.25
CA LEU A 17 0.69 22.92 23.55
C LEU A 17 0.91 23.46 22.14
N ARG A 18 2.13 23.92 21.87
CA ARG A 18 2.58 24.19 20.53
C ARG A 18 2.59 22.81 19.89
N VAL A 19 1.46 22.41 19.32
CA VAL A 19 1.48 21.55 18.15
C VAL A 19 2.44 22.30 17.24
N ASN A 20 3.65 21.77 17.04
CA ASN A 20 4.55 22.31 16.03
C ASN A 20 3.74 22.29 14.75
N GLU A 21 3.28 23.45 14.30
CA GLU A 21 2.58 23.55 13.02
C GLU A 21 3.59 23.09 11.96
N PHE A 22 3.24 21.98 11.32
CA PHE A 22 3.96 21.48 10.17
C PHE A 22 4.02 22.61 9.13
N ASN A 23 5.24 23.05 8.80
CA ASN A 23 5.49 24.19 7.91
C ASN A 23 6.18 23.77 6.60
N GLY A 24 5.99 22.51 6.21
CA GLY A 24 6.49 21.94 4.96
C GLY A 24 5.36 21.64 3.97
N LYS A 25 5.71 21.02 2.83
CA LYS A 25 4.76 20.50 1.85
C LYS A 25 4.46 19.02 2.11
N ASN A 26 3.23 18.62 1.83
CA ASN A 26 2.86 17.21 1.73
C ASN A 26 3.09 16.73 0.30
N TRP A 27 3.86 15.65 0.17
CA TRP A 27 4.10 14.92 -1.06
C TRP A 27 3.51 13.52 -0.96
N VAL A 28 3.00 13.02 -2.08
CA VAL A 28 2.29 11.75 -2.14
C VAL A 28 2.77 10.95 -3.34
N VAL A 29 3.10 9.68 -3.13
CA VAL A 29 3.37 8.71 -4.20
C VAL A 29 2.40 7.55 -4.06
N LEU A 30 1.57 7.32 -5.07
CA LEU A 30 0.58 6.24 -5.11
C LEU A 30 0.92 5.27 -6.23
N VAL A 31 0.99 3.97 -5.93
CA VAL A 31 1.43 2.95 -6.87
C VAL A 31 0.50 1.76 -6.85
N ALA A 32 -0.08 1.44 -8.01
CA ALA A 32 -0.74 0.16 -8.26
C ALA A 32 0.22 -0.72 -9.05
N GLY A 33 0.68 -1.83 -8.46
CA GLY A 33 1.68 -2.72 -9.07
C GLY A 33 1.12 -3.71 -10.09
N SER A 34 -0.20 -3.85 -10.21
CA SER A 34 -0.83 -4.79 -11.15
C SER A 34 -1.46 -4.11 -12.37
N ASN A 35 -1.95 -4.98 -13.26
CA ASN A 35 -2.83 -4.66 -14.35
C ASN A 35 -3.90 -5.76 -14.51
N SER A 36 -4.69 -5.66 -15.57
CA SER A 36 -5.78 -6.55 -15.97
C SER A 36 -7.04 -6.47 -15.10
N TRP A 37 -8.16 -6.90 -15.66
CA TRP A 37 -9.47 -6.82 -15.02
C TRP A 37 -9.56 -7.60 -13.70
N PHE A 38 -8.79 -8.68 -13.57
CA PHE A 38 -8.72 -9.43 -12.33
C PHE A 38 -8.11 -8.58 -11.21
N ASN A 39 -7.11 -7.75 -11.49
CA ASN A 39 -6.53 -6.90 -10.45
C ASN A 39 -7.15 -5.49 -10.43
N TYR A 40 -8.45 -5.40 -10.73
CA TYR A 40 -9.23 -4.17 -10.66
C TYR A 40 -9.00 -3.40 -9.34
N ARG A 41 -9.06 -4.13 -8.23
CA ARG A 41 -8.96 -3.62 -6.85
C ARG A 41 -7.72 -2.77 -6.59
N HIS A 42 -6.52 -3.21 -6.96
CA HIS A 42 -5.28 -2.46 -6.67
C HIS A 42 -5.29 -1.05 -7.32
N GLN A 43 -5.81 -0.93 -8.55
CA GLN A 43 -5.95 0.37 -9.21
C GLN A 43 -7.10 1.19 -8.59
N ALA A 44 -8.22 0.54 -8.23
CA ALA A 44 -9.32 1.21 -7.54
C ALA A 44 -8.91 1.76 -6.17
N ASP A 45 -8.08 1.04 -5.41
CA ASP A 45 -7.54 1.47 -4.12
C ASP A 45 -6.65 2.70 -4.27
N VAL A 46 -5.73 2.68 -5.25
CA VAL A 46 -4.88 3.84 -5.57
C VAL A 46 -5.69 5.05 -6.01
N TYR A 47 -6.77 4.84 -6.77
CA TYR A 47 -7.66 5.92 -7.18
C TYR A 47 -8.42 6.50 -5.99
N HIS A 48 -8.88 5.66 -5.05
CA HIS A 48 -9.54 6.12 -3.84
C HIS A 48 -8.55 6.90 -2.95
N ALA A 49 -7.32 6.42 -2.77
CA ALA A 49 -6.26 7.15 -2.07
C ALA A 49 -5.99 8.52 -2.71
N TYR A 50 -6.00 8.61 -4.05
CA TYR A 50 -5.90 9.89 -4.77
C TYR A 50 -7.06 10.84 -4.40
N GLN A 51 -8.30 10.34 -4.41
CA GLN A 51 -9.47 11.17 -4.06
C GLN A 51 -9.36 11.72 -2.63
N ILE A 52 -8.87 10.93 -1.68
CA ILE A 52 -8.66 11.36 -0.28
C ILE A 52 -7.65 12.52 -0.23
N VAL A 53 -6.45 12.35 -0.77
CA VAL A 53 -5.41 13.38 -0.70
C VAL A 53 -5.79 14.64 -1.49
N LYS A 54 -6.49 14.47 -2.61
CA LYS A 54 -6.98 15.58 -3.43
C LYS A 54 -8.04 16.39 -2.69
N LYS A 55 -9.04 15.72 -2.09
CA LYS A 55 -10.09 16.35 -1.28
C LYS A 55 -9.52 17.06 -0.05
N ASN A 56 -8.42 16.55 0.49
CA ASN A 56 -7.68 17.12 1.60
C ASN A 56 -6.74 18.28 1.22
N GLY A 57 -6.73 18.68 -0.05
CA GLY A 57 -6.07 19.90 -0.52
C GLY A 57 -4.60 19.72 -0.93
N ILE A 58 -4.10 18.47 -1.05
CA ILE A 58 -2.79 18.24 -1.65
C ILE A 58 -2.89 18.52 -3.16
N PRO A 59 -2.06 19.43 -3.72
CA PRO A 59 -2.13 19.78 -5.13
C PRO A 59 -1.53 18.67 -6.01
N ASP A 60 -1.99 18.52 -7.25
CA ASP A 60 -1.54 17.43 -8.14
C ASP A 60 -0.04 17.53 -8.48
N GLU A 61 0.57 18.72 -8.36
CA GLU A 61 2.02 18.91 -8.50
C GLU A 61 2.82 18.13 -7.43
N ASN A 62 2.21 17.85 -6.28
CA ASN A 62 2.82 17.10 -5.19
C ASN A 62 2.33 15.63 -5.12
N ILE A 63 1.46 15.21 -6.04
CA ILE A 63 0.93 13.83 -6.09
C ILE A 63 1.49 13.16 -7.34
N ILE A 64 2.17 12.03 -7.16
CA ILE A 64 2.66 11.19 -8.24
C ILE A 64 1.88 9.89 -8.24
N VAL A 65 1.22 9.56 -9.36
CA VAL A 65 0.47 8.31 -9.51
C VAL A 65 1.10 7.41 -10.57
N MET A 66 1.43 6.19 -10.16
CA MET A 66 1.91 5.11 -11.03
C MET A 66 0.85 4.00 -11.08
N HIS A 67 0.19 3.82 -12.21
CA HIS A 67 -0.88 2.82 -12.37
C HIS A 67 -0.97 2.38 -13.82
N TYR A 68 -1.36 1.14 -14.09
CA TYR A 68 -1.31 0.64 -15.47
C TYR A 68 -2.33 1.32 -16.39
N ASP A 69 -3.45 1.82 -15.85
CA ASP A 69 -4.53 2.56 -16.51
C ASP A 69 -5.36 1.73 -17.51
N ASP A 70 -5.57 0.44 -17.21
CA ASP A 70 -6.31 -0.49 -18.08
C ASP A 70 -7.68 -0.95 -17.53
N ILE A 71 -8.18 -0.28 -16.48
CA ILE A 71 -9.44 -0.63 -15.82
C ILE A 71 -10.62 0.19 -16.34
N ALA A 72 -10.53 1.53 -16.29
CA ALA A 72 -11.67 2.40 -16.59
C ALA A 72 -12.27 2.17 -18.00
N ASN A 73 -11.42 1.87 -18.98
CA ASN A 73 -11.83 1.60 -20.36
C ASN A 73 -11.66 0.12 -20.77
N ASN A 74 -11.56 -0.79 -19.80
CA ASN A 74 -11.48 -2.22 -20.07
C ASN A 74 -12.74 -2.72 -20.81
N LYS A 75 -12.60 -3.69 -21.71
CA LYS A 75 -13.74 -4.30 -22.41
C LYS A 75 -14.69 -5.05 -21.48
N ALA A 76 -14.18 -5.56 -20.35
CA ALA A 76 -15.00 -6.17 -19.31
C ALA A 76 -15.75 -5.15 -18.45
N ASN A 77 -15.37 -3.86 -18.50
CA ASN A 77 -16.01 -2.82 -17.70
C ASN A 77 -17.40 -2.47 -18.24
N LYS A 78 -18.43 -2.86 -17.49
CA LYS A 78 -19.84 -2.51 -17.79
C LYS A 78 -20.15 -1.02 -17.54
N PHE A 79 -19.23 -0.28 -16.93
CA PHE A 79 -19.32 1.15 -16.64
C PHE A 79 -18.13 1.91 -17.25
N PRO A 80 -18.08 2.09 -18.58
CA PRO A 80 -16.94 2.72 -19.25
C PRO A 80 -16.60 4.09 -18.66
N GLY A 81 -15.32 4.30 -18.39
CA GLY A 81 -14.77 5.52 -17.82
C GLY A 81 -14.93 5.67 -16.31
N LYS A 82 -15.48 4.68 -15.60
CA LYS A 82 -15.69 4.70 -14.15
C LYS A 82 -14.96 3.56 -13.45
N VAL A 83 -14.50 3.82 -12.23
CA VAL A 83 -13.89 2.83 -11.34
C VAL A 83 -14.43 3.04 -9.92
N PHE A 84 -14.75 1.97 -9.20
CA PHE A 84 -15.42 2.00 -7.90
C PHE A 84 -14.57 1.23 -6.88
N ASN A 85 -14.38 1.78 -5.68
CA ASN A 85 -13.64 1.10 -4.61
C ASN A 85 -14.55 0.67 -3.44
N HIS A 86 -15.87 0.82 -3.60
CA HIS A 86 -16.86 0.50 -2.58
C HIS A 86 -18.20 0.10 -3.24
N PRO A 87 -19.02 -0.77 -2.61
CA PRO A 87 -20.33 -1.22 -3.14
C PRO A 87 -21.34 -0.10 -3.42
N SER A 88 -21.13 1.10 -2.89
CA SER A 88 -21.94 2.29 -3.20
C SER A 88 -21.73 2.85 -4.61
N HIS A 89 -20.78 2.29 -5.37
CA HIS A 89 -20.44 2.68 -6.75
C HIS A 89 -20.16 4.18 -6.94
N LYS A 90 -19.54 4.80 -5.92
CA LYS A 90 -18.97 6.15 -6.06
C LYS A 90 -17.72 6.06 -6.92
N ASP A 91 -17.71 6.81 -8.03
CA ASP A 91 -16.60 6.83 -8.98
C ASP A 91 -15.35 7.48 -8.37
N VAL A 92 -14.22 6.77 -8.39
CA VAL A 92 -12.92 7.21 -7.86
C VAL A 92 -11.89 7.53 -8.95
N TYR A 93 -12.20 7.27 -10.23
CA TYR A 93 -11.29 7.53 -11.35
C TYR A 93 -11.11 9.01 -11.77
N PRO A 94 -12.11 9.91 -11.65
CA PRO A 94 -12.01 11.26 -12.19
C PRO A 94 -10.83 12.07 -11.63
N GLY A 95 -10.06 12.69 -12.52
CA GLY A 95 -8.96 13.59 -12.16
C GLY A 95 -7.65 12.89 -11.79
N VAL A 96 -7.62 11.56 -11.66
CA VAL A 96 -6.40 10.80 -11.31
C VAL A 96 -5.29 11.10 -12.33
N PRO A 97 -4.10 11.57 -11.87
CA PRO A 97 -2.95 11.80 -12.72
C PRO A 97 -2.48 10.53 -13.45
N LYS A 98 -1.87 10.72 -14.62
CA LYS A 98 -1.28 9.66 -15.45
C LYS A 98 0.23 9.87 -15.56
N ASP A 99 0.91 10.03 -14.42
CA ASP A 99 2.33 10.38 -14.39
C ASP A 99 3.20 9.24 -14.97
N TYR A 100 2.88 8.00 -14.60
CA TYR A 100 3.46 6.78 -15.15
C TYR A 100 2.34 5.77 -15.41
N THR A 101 2.17 5.37 -16.67
CA THR A 101 1.14 4.40 -17.06
C THR A 101 1.67 3.28 -17.94
N GLY A 102 0.91 2.17 -18.01
CA GLY A 102 1.28 1.00 -18.78
C GLY A 102 2.69 0.49 -18.47
N LYS A 103 3.56 0.50 -19.49
CA LYS A 103 4.93 -0.01 -19.39
C LYS A 103 5.87 0.85 -18.54
N GLU A 104 5.47 2.06 -18.17
CA GLU A 104 6.27 2.95 -17.34
C GLU A 104 6.14 2.66 -15.84
N VAL A 105 5.17 1.82 -15.46
CA VAL A 105 4.99 1.34 -14.09
C VAL A 105 6.02 0.24 -13.83
N THR A 106 7.21 0.63 -13.40
CA THR A 106 8.33 -0.30 -13.15
C THR A 106 9.02 -0.01 -11.82
N PRO A 107 9.68 -1.01 -11.22
CA PRO A 107 10.49 -0.81 -10.02
C PRO A 107 11.53 0.31 -10.20
N GLU A 108 12.19 0.37 -11.36
CA GLU A 108 13.24 1.35 -11.62
C GLU A 108 12.70 2.78 -11.65
N ASN A 109 11.56 3.00 -12.31
CA ASN A 109 10.92 4.31 -12.32
C ASN A 109 10.42 4.67 -10.93
N PHE A 110 9.85 3.73 -10.17
CA PHE A 110 9.39 3.98 -8.80
C PHE A 110 10.54 4.40 -7.89
N LEU A 111 11.67 3.69 -7.90
CA LEU A 111 12.84 4.06 -7.09
C LEU A 111 13.44 5.41 -7.51
N LYS A 112 13.45 5.72 -8.82
CA LYS A 112 13.87 7.03 -9.33
C LYS A 112 12.92 8.16 -8.95
N VAL A 113 11.60 7.89 -8.93
CA VAL A 113 10.58 8.82 -8.43
C VAL A 113 10.84 9.15 -6.97
N LEU A 114 11.06 8.12 -6.14
CA LEU A 114 11.38 8.29 -4.73
C LEU A 114 12.68 9.09 -4.52
N ALA A 115 13.72 8.80 -5.29
CA ALA A 115 15.01 9.48 -5.20
C ALA A 115 14.99 10.94 -5.70
N GLY A 116 13.96 11.34 -6.44
CA GLY A 116 13.91 12.64 -7.11
C GLY A 116 14.90 12.74 -8.27
N ASP A 117 14.94 11.71 -9.13
CA ASP A 117 15.92 11.56 -10.22
C ASP A 117 15.87 12.71 -11.23
N GLN A 118 17.03 13.33 -11.48
CA GLN A 118 17.13 14.47 -12.40
C GLN A 118 16.99 14.07 -13.88
N GLY A 119 17.31 12.81 -14.23
CA GLY A 119 17.14 12.30 -15.58
C GLY A 119 15.67 12.27 -15.98
N LEU A 120 14.83 11.65 -15.15
CA LEU A 120 13.36 11.65 -15.33
C LEU A 120 12.79 13.08 -15.39
N LYS A 121 13.27 13.99 -14.52
CA LYS A 121 12.85 15.40 -14.60
C LYS A 121 13.19 16.07 -15.93
N ASN A 122 14.39 15.81 -16.45
CA ASN A 122 14.82 16.36 -17.74
C ASN A 122 13.98 15.81 -18.91
N GLU A 123 13.41 14.62 -18.75
CA GLU A 123 12.45 14.01 -19.67
C GLU A 123 11.00 14.53 -19.48
N GLY A 124 10.80 15.47 -18.54
CA GLY A 124 9.50 16.05 -18.23
C GLY A 124 8.62 15.16 -17.33
N LYS A 125 9.19 14.12 -16.72
CA LYS A 125 8.48 13.24 -15.79
C LYS A 125 8.46 13.82 -14.37
N LYS A 126 7.35 13.60 -13.68
CA LYS A 126 7.17 14.02 -12.27
C LYS A 126 7.93 13.05 -11.35
N VAL A 127 8.68 13.58 -10.40
CA VAL A 127 9.39 12.83 -9.34
C VAL A 127 9.21 13.58 -8.02
N LEU A 128 9.63 12.99 -6.90
CA LEU A 128 9.64 13.72 -5.63
C LEU A 128 10.62 14.90 -5.69
N GLU A 129 10.13 16.09 -5.36
CA GLU A 129 10.96 17.29 -5.14
C GLU A 129 10.91 17.75 -3.68
N SER A 130 10.62 16.82 -2.77
CA SER A 130 10.51 17.05 -1.34
C SER A 130 11.85 17.41 -0.70
N GLY A 131 11.79 18.30 0.29
CA GLY A 131 12.93 18.78 1.06
C GLY A 131 12.94 18.34 2.53
N PRO A 132 13.92 18.82 3.33
CA PRO A 132 14.12 18.40 4.72
C PRO A 132 12.97 18.70 5.69
N ASN A 133 12.07 19.61 5.32
CA ASN A 133 10.93 20.00 6.13
C ASN A 133 9.61 19.39 5.63
N ASP A 134 9.63 18.71 4.49
CA ASP A 134 8.44 18.18 3.83
C ASP A 134 8.08 16.80 4.38
N HIS A 135 6.80 16.46 4.30
CA HIS A 135 6.33 15.12 4.62
C HIS A 135 6.01 14.36 3.35
N VAL A 136 6.40 13.08 3.32
CA VAL A 136 6.14 12.18 2.19
C VAL A 136 5.22 11.05 2.65
N PHE A 137 4.13 10.83 1.93
CA PHE A 137 3.29 9.65 2.06
C PHE A 137 3.47 8.77 0.82
N VAL A 138 3.75 7.48 1.04
CA VAL A 138 3.83 6.49 -0.03
C VAL A 138 2.79 5.42 0.25
N PHE A 139 1.96 5.12 -0.74
CA PHE A 139 1.05 4.00 -0.72
C PHE A 139 1.29 3.11 -1.93
N PHE A 140 1.56 1.85 -1.66
CA PHE A 140 1.78 0.81 -2.66
C PHE A 140 0.73 -0.28 -2.47
N ASP A 141 0.09 -0.68 -3.57
CA ASP A 141 -0.96 -1.69 -3.60
C ASP A 141 -0.72 -2.68 -4.74
N ASP A 142 -0.40 -3.94 -4.39
CA ASP A 142 -0.36 -5.05 -5.34
C ASP A 142 -0.30 -6.45 -4.68
N HIS A 143 0.07 -7.47 -5.46
CA HIS A 143 0.63 -8.73 -5.01
C HIS A 143 2.02 -8.58 -4.41
N GLY A 144 2.37 -9.53 -3.54
CA GLY A 144 3.70 -9.68 -2.98
C GLY A 144 4.05 -11.14 -2.75
N ALA A 145 5.30 -11.34 -2.38
CA ALA A 145 5.83 -12.60 -1.89
C ALA A 145 6.92 -12.27 -0.85
N PRO A 146 7.50 -13.27 -0.15
CA PRO A 146 8.61 -13.00 0.76
C PRO A 146 9.72 -12.16 0.10
N ASP A 147 10.06 -11.03 0.71
CA ASP A 147 11.13 -10.11 0.30
C ASP A 147 10.92 -9.39 -1.06
N LEU A 148 9.71 -9.41 -1.62
CA LEU A 148 9.38 -8.67 -2.84
C LEU A 148 7.92 -8.18 -2.92
N VAL A 149 7.71 -7.10 -3.68
CA VAL A 149 6.40 -6.70 -4.21
C VAL A 149 6.41 -6.74 -5.73
N ALA A 150 5.27 -7.04 -6.33
CA ALA A 150 5.14 -7.16 -7.78
C ALA A 150 4.95 -5.80 -8.46
N PHE A 151 5.43 -5.71 -9.68
CA PHE A 151 5.09 -4.67 -10.66
C PHE A 151 4.56 -5.39 -11.89
N PRO A 152 3.91 -4.71 -12.87
CA PRO A 152 3.12 -5.39 -13.89
C PRO A 152 3.92 -6.39 -14.75
N ASN A 153 5.25 -6.23 -14.82
CA ASN A 153 6.14 -7.14 -15.55
C ASN A 153 7.47 -7.45 -14.83
N LYS A 154 7.63 -7.06 -13.56
CA LYS A 154 8.90 -7.16 -12.81
C LYS A 154 8.63 -7.25 -11.31
N TYR A 155 9.67 -7.48 -10.50
CA TYR A 155 9.59 -7.46 -9.05
C TYR A 155 10.46 -6.34 -8.47
N LEU A 156 10.02 -5.76 -7.36
CA LEU A 156 10.84 -4.90 -6.51
C LEU A 156 11.18 -5.66 -5.23
N TYR A 157 12.45 -6.01 -5.08
CA TYR A 157 12.97 -6.62 -3.85
C TYR A 157 13.13 -5.59 -2.72
N SER A 158 13.16 -6.06 -1.47
CA SER A 158 13.28 -5.19 -0.28
C SER A 158 14.60 -4.40 -0.24
N ASP A 159 15.72 -5.02 -0.60
CA ASP A 159 17.06 -4.41 -0.55
C ASP A 159 17.17 -3.10 -1.38
N PRO A 160 16.82 -3.07 -2.69
CA PRO A 160 16.87 -1.84 -3.48
C PRO A 160 15.88 -0.77 -2.98
N LEU A 161 14.72 -1.16 -2.42
CA LEU A 161 13.80 -0.23 -1.78
C LEU A 161 14.43 0.40 -0.53
N LEU A 162 14.88 -0.42 0.43
CA LEU A 162 15.48 0.05 1.67
C LEU A 162 16.75 0.87 1.43
N LYS A 163 17.54 0.52 0.40
CA LYS A 163 18.70 1.31 -0.04
C LYS A 163 18.27 2.70 -0.51
N THR A 164 17.21 2.78 -1.31
CA THR A 164 16.67 4.06 -1.81
C THR A 164 16.14 4.92 -0.66
N LEU A 165 15.39 4.33 0.28
CA LEU A 165 14.89 5.04 1.47
C LEU A 165 16.02 5.57 2.35
N LYS A 166 17.07 4.77 2.58
CA LYS A 166 18.28 5.22 3.29
C LYS A 166 18.99 6.37 2.58
N GLN A 167 19.07 6.31 1.24
CA GLN A 167 19.66 7.38 0.44
C GLN A 167 18.83 8.67 0.53
N MET A 168 17.50 8.59 0.42
CA MET A 168 16.59 9.73 0.60
C MET A 168 16.79 10.41 1.96
N HIS A 169 16.99 9.62 3.02
CA HIS A 169 17.30 10.15 4.36
C HIS A 169 18.62 10.93 4.38
N GLN A 170 19.68 10.34 3.83
CA GLN A 170 21.02 10.96 3.74
C GLN A 170 20.99 12.27 2.94
N ASP A 171 20.21 12.29 1.86
CA ASP A 171 20.05 13.44 0.97
C ASP A 171 19.01 14.45 1.49
N LYS A 172 18.47 14.23 2.70
CA LYS A 172 17.49 15.10 3.37
C LYS A 172 16.26 15.40 2.50
N LYS A 173 15.75 14.36 1.83
CA LYS A 173 14.59 14.46 0.92
C LYS A 173 13.24 14.51 1.63
N TYR A 174 13.21 14.37 2.95
CA TYR A 174 11.99 14.47 3.74
C TYR A 174 12.34 14.82 5.19
N GLY A 175 11.40 15.43 5.90
CA GLY A 175 11.39 15.55 7.36
C GLY A 175 10.89 14.27 8.01
N LYS A 176 9.72 13.78 7.58
CA LYS A 176 9.12 12.50 7.98
C LYS A 176 8.52 11.80 6.75
N LEU A 177 8.60 10.47 6.69
CA LEU A 177 7.99 9.66 5.63
C LEU A 177 7.09 8.58 6.24
N VAL A 178 5.90 8.41 5.68
CA VAL A 178 4.96 7.33 6.00
C VAL A 178 4.80 6.43 4.78
N PHE A 179 4.89 5.12 4.97
CA PHE A 179 4.82 4.13 3.89
C PHE A 179 3.79 3.05 4.21
N TYR A 180 2.71 2.97 3.42
CA TYR A 180 1.70 1.91 3.51
C TYR A 180 1.88 0.91 2.37
N ILE A 181 1.86 -0.40 2.68
CA ILE A 181 1.92 -1.47 1.69
C ILE A 181 0.73 -2.42 1.87
N GLU A 182 -0.12 -2.46 0.86
CA GLU A 182 -1.07 -3.56 0.61
C GLU A 182 -0.39 -4.59 -0.30
N ALA A 183 -0.04 -5.75 0.28
CA ALA A 183 0.46 -6.91 -0.45
C ALA A 183 0.53 -8.15 0.43
N CYS A 184 0.51 -9.32 -0.23
CA CYS A 184 0.89 -10.58 0.39
C CYS A 184 2.32 -10.51 0.92
N GLU A 185 2.54 -11.04 2.12
CA GLU A 185 3.84 -11.11 2.79
C GLU A 185 4.54 -9.75 2.97
N ALA A 186 3.80 -8.63 2.89
CA ALA A 186 4.32 -7.26 2.88
C ALA A 186 5.22 -6.93 4.08
N GLY A 187 4.98 -7.52 5.25
CA GLY A 187 5.85 -7.33 6.42
C GLY A 187 7.31 -7.71 6.18
N SER A 188 7.59 -8.60 5.21
CA SER A 188 8.96 -8.98 4.83
C SER A 188 9.74 -7.82 4.18
N MET A 189 9.06 -6.86 3.54
CA MET A 189 9.70 -5.71 2.88
C MET A 189 10.41 -4.76 3.85
N PHE A 190 9.95 -4.72 5.11
CA PHE A 190 10.47 -3.81 6.13
C PHE A 190 11.15 -4.52 7.31
N ALA A 191 11.45 -5.81 7.19
CA ALA A 191 12.14 -6.58 8.22
C ALA A 191 13.47 -5.92 8.67
N ASN A 192 14.14 -5.20 7.77
CA ASN A 192 15.40 -4.50 8.00
C ASN A 192 15.29 -2.96 7.88
N LEU A 193 14.09 -2.40 8.03
CA LEU A 193 13.90 -0.95 8.06
C LEU A 193 14.46 -0.38 9.38
N PRO A 194 15.44 0.53 9.35
CA PRO A 194 15.96 1.11 10.58
C PRO A 194 14.97 2.09 11.21
N ASP A 195 15.02 2.21 12.53
CA ASP A 195 14.12 3.04 13.34
C ASP A 195 14.60 4.49 13.53
N ASN A 196 15.76 4.84 12.97
CA ASN A 196 16.41 6.13 13.18
C ASN A 196 16.52 6.98 11.89
N ILE A 197 15.72 6.68 10.87
CA ILE A 197 15.71 7.40 9.58
C ILE A 197 14.42 8.16 9.30
N ASN A 198 13.61 8.44 10.33
CA ASN A 198 12.37 9.22 10.21
C ASN A 198 11.33 8.60 9.23
N ILE A 199 11.30 7.27 9.14
CA ILE A 199 10.31 6.53 8.35
C ILE A 199 9.44 5.71 9.28
N TYR A 200 8.12 5.81 9.11
CA TYR A 200 7.14 4.91 9.71
C TYR A 200 6.44 4.14 8.62
N ALA A 201 6.34 2.82 8.75
CA ALA A 201 5.69 1.99 7.75
C ALA A 201 4.60 1.13 8.37
N THR A 202 3.56 0.83 7.60
CA THR A 202 2.55 -0.18 7.95
C THR A 202 2.31 -1.12 6.77
N THR A 203 1.94 -2.36 7.07
CA THR A 203 1.73 -3.40 6.06
C THR A 203 0.45 -4.16 6.31
N ALA A 204 -0.26 -4.53 5.24
CA ALA A 204 -1.50 -5.31 5.30
C ALA A 204 -1.33 -6.68 5.99
N ALA A 205 -0.20 -7.34 5.75
CA ALA A 205 0.10 -8.67 6.24
C ALA A 205 1.48 -8.72 6.94
N ASN A 206 1.68 -9.73 7.79
CA ASN A 206 3.02 -10.08 8.26
C ASN A 206 3.86 -10.71 7.13
N GLY A 207 5.13 -11.04 7.39
CA GLY A 207 6.03 -11.57 6.35
C GLY A 207 5.78 -13.03 5.90
N LYS A 208 4.70 -13.67 6.34
CA LYS A 208 4.45 -15.12 6.18
C LYS A 208 3.03 -15.46 5.71
N GLU A 209 2.18 -14.46 5.48
CA GLU A 209 0.79 -14.65 5.12
C GLU A 209 0.37 -13.72 3.98
N SER A 210 -0.75 -14.04 3.33
CA SER A 210 -1.32 -13.24 2.25
C SER A 210 -2.18 -12.09 2.77
N SER A 211 -2.42 -11.10 1.93
CA SER A 211 -3.49 -10.12 2.12
C SER A 211 -4.76 -10.55 1.37
N TYR A 212 -5.85 -9.80 1.54
CA TYR A 212 -7.20 -10.22 1.14
C TYR A 212 -7.95 -9.14 0.39
N ALA A 213 -8.61 -9.53 -0.71
CA ALA A 213 -9.58 -8.73 -1.43
C ALA A 213 -10.92 -8.66 -0.66
N ILE A 214 -11.65 -7.57 -0.83
CA ILE A 214 -12.99 -7.33 -0.26
C ILE A 214 -13.93 -6.68 -1.29
N TYR A 215 -15.22 -6.60 -0.97
CA TYR A 215 -16.26 -6.03 -1.81
C TYR A 215 -16.39 -6.74 -3.16
N ASN A 216 -16.74 -8.03 -3.10
CA ASN A 216 -17.13 -8.76 -4.29
C ASN A 216 -18.38 -8.12 -4.89
N ASP A 217 -18.28 -7.62 -6.12
CA ASP A 217 -19.38 -6.95 -6.79
C ASP A 217 -19.79 -7.69 -8.05
N ALA A 218 -20.95 -8.34 -8.01
CA ALA A 218 -21.48 -9.08 -9.15
C ALA A 218 -21.87 -8.18 -10.34
N THR A 219 -22.16 -6.90 -10.09
CA THR A 219 -22.54 -5.95 -11.12
C THR A 219 -21.31 -5.58 -11.95
N VAL A 220 -20.21 -5.22 -11.31
CA VAL A 220 -18.91 -4.95 -11.95
C VAL A 220 -18.29 -6.28 -12.45
N GLY A 221 -18.46 -7.37 -11.71
CA GLY A 221 -17.94 -8.70 -12.02
C GLY A 221 -16.51 -8.92 -11.53
N THR A 222 -16.14 -8.30 -10.41
CA THR A 222 -14.80 -8.39 -9.79
C THR A 222 -14.88 -7.86 -8.34
N TYR A 223 -13.79 -7.91 -7.58
CA TYR A 223 -13.71 -7.27 -6.25
C TYR A 223 -13.26 -5.82 -6.41
N LEU A 224 -13.81 -4.93 -5.58
CA LEU A 224 -13.64 -3.49 -5.73
C LEU A 224 -12.44 -2.93 -4.95
N GLY A 225 -11.94 -3.62 -3.94
CA GLY A 225 -10.80 -3.16 -3.14
C GLY A 225 -10.13 -4.29 -2.35
N ASP A 226 -9.07 -3.94 -1.65
CA ASP A 226 -8.35 -4.80 -0.72
C ASP A 226 -8.64 -4.43 0.74
N GLU A 227 -8.75 -5.44 1.62
CA GLU A 227 -9.29 -5.30 2.97
C GLU A 227 -8.51 -4.28 3.81
N TYR A 228 -7.19 -4.35 3.82
CA TYR A 228 -6.40 -3.38 4.57
C TYR A 228 -6.52 -1.99 3.92
N SER A 229 -6.46 -1.92 2.59
CA SER A 229 -6.59 -0.69 1.81
C SER A 229 -7.88 0.06 2.12
N VAL A 230 -9.04 -0.57 1.95
CA VAL A 230 -10.34 0.08 2.21
C VAL A 230 -10.48 0.45 3.69
N ASN A 231 -9.97 -0.37 4.61
CA ASN A 231 -10.07 -0.12 6.04
C ASN A 231 -9.33 1.17 6.46
N TRP A 232 -8.11 1.40 5.96
CA TRP A 232 -7.39 2.64 6.30
C TRP A 232 -7.98 3.84 5.57
N MET A 233 -8.41 3.68 4.31
CA MET A 233 -8.96 4.76 3.49
C MET A 233 -10.28 5.28 4.04
N GLU A 234 -11.24 4.39 4.30
CA GLU A 234 -12.53 4.75 4.89
C GLU A 234 -12.36 5.33 6.30
N ASN A 235 -11.38 4.85 7.06
CA ASN A 235 -11.05 5.43 8.35
C ASN A 235 -10.48 6.85 8.20
N ALA A 236 -9.59 7.09 7.23
CA ALA A 236 -9.06 8.42 6.95
C ALA A 236 -10.16 9.42 6.57
N GLU A 237 -11.20 8.98 5.85
CA GLU A 237 -12.36 9.80 5.53
C GLU A 237 -13.24 10.09 6.74
N ALA A 238 -13.44 9.10 7.61
CA ALA A 238 -14.32 9.19 8.78
C ALA A 238 -13.67 9.93 9.98
N ALA A 239 -12.35 9.79 10.16
CA ALA A 239 -11.60 10.28 11.31
C ALA A 239 -10.35 11.10 10.91
N PRO A 240 -10.46 12.17 10.10
CA PRO A 240 -9.31 12.89 9.52
C PRO A 240 -8.43 13.65 10.53
N ALA A 241 -8.80 13.67 11.82
CA ALA A 241 -8.08 14.32 12.90
C ALA A 241 -7.29 13.35 13.80
N GLU A 242 -7.40 12.04 13.56
CA GLU A 242 -6.73 11.02 14.36
C GLU A 242 -5.21 10.99 14.10
N THR A 243 -4.49 10.30 14.98
CA THR A 243 -3.06 10.00 14.79
C THR A 243 -2.86 8.75 13.95
N LEU A 244 -1.68 8.62 13.34
CA LEU A 244 -1.29 7.40 12.62
C LEU A 244 -1.42 6.14 13.49
N GLN A 245 -1.14 6.24 14.79
CA GLN A 245 -1.32 5.16 15.76
C GLN A 245 -2.80 4.77 15.91
N GLN A 246 -3.70 5.75 15.99
CA GLN A 246 -5.14 5.50 16.08
C GLN A 246 -5.66 4.81 14.81
N GLN A 247 -5.26 5.29 13.63
CA GLN A 247 -5.61 4.61 12.38
C GLN A 247 -5.02 3.22 12.30
N PHE A 248 -3.77 3.02 12.71
CA PHE A 248 -3.16 1.70 12.75
C PHE A 248 -3.97 0.75 13.64
N ASP A 249 -4.36 1.18 14.84
CA ASP A 249 -5.14 0.36 15.76
C ASP A 249 -6.54 0.02 15.20
N VAL A 250 -7.20 0.97 14.54
CA VAL A 250 -8.50 0.74 13.88
C VAL A 250 -8.32 -0.20 12.69
N THR A 251 -7.35 0.07 11.81
CA THR A 251 -7.09 -0.73 10.59
C THR A 251 -6.71 -2.15 10.96
N LYS A 252 -5.83 -2.34 11.95
CA LYS A 252 -5.46 -3.65 12.49
C LYS A 252 -6.65 -4.37 13.12
N THR A 253 -7.54 -3.64 13.79
CA THR A 253 -8.75 -4.24 14.37
C THR A 253 -9.74 -4.64 13.29
N LYS A 254 -9.90 -3.86 12.22
CA LYS A 254 -10.87 -4.12 11.16
C LYS A 254 -10.40 -5.16 10.14
N THR A 255 -9.11 -5.20 9.82
CA THR A 255 -8.52 -6.19 8.89
C THR A 255 -8.51 -7.57 9.56
N LYS A 256 -9.34 -8.49 9.07
CA LYS A 256 -9.54 -9.83 9.64
C LYS A 256 -8.78 -10.92 8.91
N GLY A 257 -8.48 -10.73 7.62
CA GLY A 257 -7.80 -11.72 6.79
C GLY A 257 -6.32 -11.90 7.16
N SER A 258 -5.69 -10.87 7.71
CA SER A 258 -4.24 -10.83 7.97
C SER A 258 -3.88 -10.03 9.24
N HIS A 259 -2.60 -10.06 9.60
CA HIS A 259 -2.03 -9.37 10.76
C HIS A 259 -1.28 -8.11 10.32
N VAL A 260 -1.98 -6.98 10.32
CA VAL A 260 -1.40 -5.66 10.06
C VAL A 260 -0.20 -5.40 10.97
N GLN A 261 0.95 -5.04 10.39
CA GLN A 261 2.20 -4.72 11.11
C GLN A 261 2.59 -3.25 10.94
N HIS A 262 3.47 -2.77 11.82
CA HIS A 262 4.14 -1.48 11.66
C HIS A 262 5.64 -1.57 11.95
N PHE A 263 6.44 -0.68 11.35
CA PHE A 263 7.90 -0.74 11.36
C PHE A 263 8.52 0.67 11.42
N GLY A 264 9.82 0.73 11.69
CA GLY A 264 10.62 1.95 11.64
C GLY A 264 10.49 2.81 12.91
N ASP A 265 10.53 4.14 12.73
CA ASP A 265 10.43 5.13 13.80
C ASP A 265 8.98 5.23 14.31
N LEU A 266 8.63 4.38 15.28
CA LEU A 266 7.28 4.34 15.86
C LEU A 266 6.88 5.65 16.57
N SER A 267 7.81 6.57 16.86
CA SER A 267 7.45 7.87 17.43
C SER A 267 6.61 8.71 16.46
N ILE A 268 6.75 8.49 15.16
CA ILE A 268 5.96 9.14 14.10
C ILE A 268 4.49 8.75 14.19
N ALA A 269 4.16 7.57 14.72
CA ALA A 269 2.77 7.12 14.86
C ALA A 269 1.94 8.07 15.75
N SER A 270 2.58 8.87 16.61
CA SER A 270 1.90 9.89 17.42
C SER A 270 1.45 11.14 16.64
N LEU A 271 1.92 11.31 15.39
CA LEU A 271 1.57 12.47 14.57
C LEU A 271 0.15 12.33 13.98
N PRO A 272 -0.59 13.45 13.84
CA PRO A 272 -1.85 13.49 13.12
C PRO A 272 -1.68 13.06 11.66
N ILE A 273 -2.61 12.25 11.16
CA ILE A 273 -2.59 11.76 9.77
C ILE A 273 -2.71 12.90 8.77
N SER A 274 -3.38 13.98 9.16
CA SER A 274 -3.49 15.19 8.36
C SER A 274 -2.13 15.83 8.03
N GLN A 275 -1.08 15.54 8.80
CA GLN A 275 0.29 15.95 8.45
C GLN A 275 0.88 15.15 7.28
N PHE A 276 0.20 14.14 6.74
CA PHE A 276 0.64 13.32 5.61
C PHE A 276 -0.39 13.31 4.48
N LEU A 277 -1.67 13.19 4.82
CA LEU A 277 -2.77 13.14 3.85
C LEU A 277 -3.46 14.48 3.60
N GLY A 278 -2.99 15.57 4.23
CA GLY A 278 -3.63 16.89 4.18
C GLY A 278 -4.87 16.98 5.10
N HIS A 279 -5.62 18.09 5.02
CA HIS A 279 -6.81 18.29 5.84
C HIS A 279 -7.94 19.00 5.09
N SER A 280 -9.04 18.29 4.83
CA SER A 280 -10.29 18.89 4.34
C SER A 280 -11.17 19.33 5.51
N LYS A 281 -11.84 20.49 5.39
CA LYS A 281 -12.81 21.00 6.39
C LYS A 281 -14.19 20.34 6.32
N LEU A 282 -14.42 19.34 5.45
CA LEU A 282 -15.74 18.79 5.16
C LEU A 282 -15.83 17.29 5.49
N SER A 283 -16.71 16.95 6.43
CA SER A 283 -17.08 15.59 6.82
C SER A 283 -17.96 14.90 5.77
N VAL A 284 -17.80 13.59 5.59
CA VAL A 284 -18.65 12.74 4.72
C VAL A 284 -19.24 11.59 5.53
N GLU A 285 -20.49 11.23 5.21
CA GLU A 285 -21.25 10.13 5.82
C GLU A 285 -20.77 8.76 5.32
N VAL A 286 -20.71 7.80 6.23
CA VAL A 286 -20.32 6.40 5.98
C VAL A 286 -21.57 5.52 5.96
N THR A 287 -21.66 4.63 4.98
CA THR A 287 -22.65 3.55 4.91
C THR A 287 -21.92 2.21 4.87
N SER A 288 -22.33 1.26 5.71
CA SER A 288 -21.78 -0.10 5.79
C SER A 288 -22.42 -1.03 4.77
N ASP A 289 -21.66 -1.92 4.10
CA ASP A 289 -22.19 -3.09 3.38
C ASP A 289 -21.13 -4.21 3.15
N ASP A 290 -21.63 -5.37 2.69
CA ASP A 290 -21.11 -6.75 2.57
C ASP A 290 -19.59 -7.05 2.65
N ASN A 291 -19.22 -8.01 3.52
CA ASN A 291 -17.88 -8.29 4.05
C ASN A 291 -17.27 -9.62 3.56
N THR A 292 -17.55 -10.08 2.33
CA THR A 292 -16.95 -11.36 1.88
C THR A 292 -15.48 -11.18 1.48
N LEU A 293 -14.57 -11.77 2.26
CA LEU A 293 -13.12 -11.73 2.05
C LEU A 293 -12.63 -12.88 1.18
N VAL A 294 -11.62 -12.63 0.33
CA VAL A 294 -10.92 -13.66 -0.46
C VAL A 294 -9.42 -13.44 -0.44
N ASN A 295 -8.66 -14.51 -0.26
CA ASN A 295 -7.19 -14.47 -0.31
C ASN A 295 -6.73 -13.97 -1.68
N ASN A 296 -5.83 -13.00 -1.72
CA ASN A 296 -5.35 -12.40 -2.97
C ASN A 296 -4.73 -13.40 -3.95
N LYS A 297 -4.15 -14.49 -3.45
CA LYS A 297 -3.61 -15.57 -4.29
C LYS A 297 -4.71 -16.41 -4.95
N ASP A 298 -5.88 -16.54 -4.33
CA ASP A 298 -6.99 -17.38 -4.84
C ASP A 298 -8.01 -16.59 -5.67
N PHE A 299 -7.87 -15.27 -5.68
CA PHE A 299 -8.79 -14.37 -6.32
C PHE A 299 -9.17 -14.74 -7.77
N PRO A 300 -8.23 -15.01 -8.71
CA PRO A 300 -8.61 -15.35 -10.08
C PRO A 300 -9.43 -16.64 -10.17
N LEU A 301 -9.12 -17.61 -9.31
CA LEU A 301 -9.84 -18.89 -9.26
C LEU A 301 -11.27 -18.68 -8.79
N VAL A 302 -11.47 -17.88 -7.74
CA VAL A 302 -12.80 -17.58 -7.20
C VAL A 302 -13.67 -16.87 -8.23
N LEU A 303 -13.13 -15.91 -9.00
CA LEU A 303 -13.89 -15.23 -10.04
C LEU A 303 -14.29 -16.16 -11.20
N ALA A 304 -13.38 -17.02 -11.63
CA ALA A 304 -13.70 -18.02 -12.65
C ALA A 304 -14.80 -18.99 -12.14
N GLN A 305 -14.83 -19.30 -10.84
CA GLN A 305 -15.88 -20.14 -10.23
C GLN A 305 -17.23 -19.44 -10.24
N GLN A 306 -17.26 -18.17 -9.83
CA GLN A 306 -18.48 -17.37 -9.75
C GLN A 306 -19.09 -17.05 -11.12
N SER A 307 -18.24 -16.84 -12.14
CA SER A 307 -18.67 -16.60 -13.51
C SER A 307 -19.02 -17.87 -14.30
N ALA A 308 -18.80 -19.05 -13.70
CA ALA A 308 -18.91 -20.35 -14.37
C ALA A 308 -18.06 -20.45 -15.65
N ASP A 309 -16.89 -19.79 -15.68
CA ASP A 309 -15.92 -19.90 -16.77
C ASP A 309 -15.10 -21.20 -16.59
N TYR A 310 -15.68 -22.32 -17.04
CA TYR A 310 -15.05 -23.65 -16.92
C TYR A 310 -13.71 -23.76 -17.66
N GLN A 311 -13.49 -22.97 -18.71
CA GLN A 311 -12.23 -23.00 -19.44
C GLN A 311 -11.13 -22.32 -18.64
N GLU A 312 -11.39 -21.11 -18.13
CA GLU A 312 -10.45 -20.39 -17.27
C GLU A 312 -10.20 -21.16 -15.96
N LEU A 313 -11.24 -21.74 -15.36
CA LEU A 313 -11.11 -22.62 -14.20
C LEU A 313 -10.16 -23.79 -14.43
N SER A 314 -10.29 -24.46 -15.59
CA SER A 314 -9.43 -25.57 -15.94
C SER A 314 -7.99 -25.10 -16.12
N VAL A 315 -7.77 -23.99 -16.82
CA VAL A 315 -6.43 -23.44 -17.03
C VAL A 315 -5.77 -23.06 -15.71
N LEU A 316 -6.47 -22.34 -14.83
CA LEU A 316 -5.97 -21.93 -13.52
C LEU A 316 -5.68 -23.13 -12.62
N SER A 317 -6.58 -24.11 -12.58
CA SER A 317 -6.45 -25.29 -11.72
C SER A 317 -5.32 -26.21 -12.20
N THR A 318 -5.22 -26.48 -13.50
CA THR A 318 -4.12 -27.28 -14.08
C THR A 318 -2.78 -26.56 -13.94
N GLY A 319 -2.75 -25.23 -14.12
CA GLY A 319 -1.53 -24.43 -13.93
C GLY A 319 -1.00 -24.51 -12.50
N ARG A 320 -1.88 -24.42 -11.49
CA ARG A 320 -1.49 -24.60 -10.08
C ARG A 320 -0.93 -26.00 -9.81
N GLN A 321 -1.64 -27.04 -10.23
CA GLN A 321 -1.19 -28.42 -10.06
C GLN A 321 0.16 -28.68 -10.73
N PHE A 322 0.38 -28.11 -11.92
CA PHE A 322 1.65 -28.20 -12.62
C PHE A 322 2.77 -27.55 -11.81
N LEU A 323 2.57 -26.33 -11.31
CA LEU A 323 3.58 -25.64 -10.49
C LEU A 323 3.87 -26.42 -9.20
N ASP A 324 2.84 -26.87 -8.48
CA ASP A 324 3.01 -27.66 -7.26
C ASP A 324 3.85 -28.91 -7.54
N THR A 325 3.54 -29.65 -8.61
CA THR A 325 4.29 -30.85 -9.02
C THR A 325 5.75 -30.55 -9.33
N VAL A 326 6.02 -29.50 -10.12
CA VAL A 326 7.39 -29.11 -10.50
C VAL A 326 8.21 -28.71 -9.26
N PHE A 327 7.62 -27.94 -8.34
CA PHE A 327 8.30 -27.53 -7.11
C PHE A 327 8.54 -28.72 -6.17
N GLU A 328 7.57 -29.63 -6.03
CA GLU A 328 7.73 -30.89 -5.28
C GLU A 328 8.89 -31.72 -5.83
N GLU A 329 8.94 -31.95 -7.14
CA GLU A 329 10.03 -32.69 -7.79
C GLU A 329 11.40 -32.03 -7.58
N TYR A 330 11.46 -30.70 -7.72
CA TYR A 330 12.69 -29.93 -7.55
C TYR A 330 13.22 -29.98 -6.12
N VAL A 331 12.35 -29.74 -5.12
CA VAL A 331 12.73 -29.81 -3.69
C VAL A 331 13.16 -31.21 -3.32
N ASN A 332 12.42 -32.25 -3.75
CA ASN A 332 12.79 -33.64 -3.49
C ASN A 332 14.16 -33.98 -4.08
N SER A 333 14.47 -33.48 -5.28
CA SER A 333 15.77 -33.68 -5.93
C SER A 333 16.91 -33.02 -5.15
N ILE A 334 16.73 -31.77 -4.70
CA ILE A 334 17.73 -31.06 -3.88
C ILE A 334 17.93 -31.75 -2.54
N GLN A 335 16.84 -32.12 -1.85
CA GLN A 335 16.92 -32.80 -0.56
C GLN A 335 17.65 -34.12 -0.67
N HIS A 336 17.42 -34.89 -1.74
CA HIS A 336 18.15 -36.10 -2.04
C HIS A 336 19.66 -35.83 -2.23
N LEU A 337 20.03 -34.83 -3.05
CA LEU A 337 21.43 -34.44 -3.28
C LEU A 337 22.13 -33.98 -2.00
N MET A 338 21.41 -33.31 -1.10
CA MET A 338 21.95 -32.78 0.15
C MET A 338 21.88 -33.77 1.32
N ASN A 339 21.29 -34.95 1.12
CA ASN A 339 20.94 -35.91 2.19
C ASN A 339 20.18 -35.24 3.35
N ALA A 340 19.24 -34.36 3.00
CA ALA A 340 18.40 -33.60 3.92
C ALA A 340 16.96 -34.14 3.93
N ASN A 341 16.23 -33.93 5.02
CA ASN A 341 14.81 -34.28 5.13
C ASN A 341 14.06 -33.20 5.92
N ASN A 342 14.14 -31.97 5.41
CA ASN A 342 13.51 -30.81 6.04
C ASN A 342 12.07 -30.67 5.54
N ASP A 343 11.15 -30.20 6.38
CA ASP A 343 9.79 -29.88 5.93
C ASP A 343 9.75 -28.51 5.23
N VAL A 344 10.32 -28.46 4.02
CA VAL A 344 10.54 -27.21 3.26
C VAL A 344 9.21 -26.55 2.88
N PHE A 345 8.17 -27.33 2.57
CA PHE A 345 6.89 -26.80 2.10
C PHE A 345 6.08 -26.12 3.22
N ASN A 346 6.14 -26.66 4.45
CA ASN A 346 5.37 -26.11 5.58
C ASN A 346 6.17 -25.15 6.46
N THR A 347 7.49 -25.07 6.28
CA THR A 347 8.34 -24.18 7.07
C THR A 347 8.52 -22.82 6.38
N ARG A 348 8.46 -21.73 7.15
CA ARG A 348 8.81 -20.38 6.69
C ARG A 348 10.05 -19.89 7.47
N LEU A 349 11.21 -20.04 6.84
CA LEU A 349 12.50 -19.62 7.39
C LEU A 349 12.74 -18.13 7.17
N GLU A 350 13.49 -17.51 8.07
CA GLU A 350 13.97 -16.15 7.87
C GLU A 350 14.96 -16.10 6.69
N LEU A 351 14.82 -15.08 5.84
CA LEU A 351 15.63 -14.96 4.63
C LEU A 351 17.04 -14.42 4.95
N ASN A 352 18.01 -15.33 5.00
CA ASN A 352 19.40 -15.01 5.38
C ASN A 352 20.34 -14.76 4.20
N ASN A 353 20.04 -15.28 3.01
CA ASN A 353 20.84 -15.10 1.81
C ASN A 353 19.96 -14.59 0.66
N ARG A 354 19.81 -13.26 0.60
CA ARG A 354 18.98 -12.57 -0.39
C ARG A 354 19.48 -12.73 -1.80
N GLU A 355 20.79 -12.65 -2.03
CA GLU A 355 21.37 -12.83 -3.37
C GLU A 355 21.04 -14.20 -3.95
N CYS A 356 21.19 -15.27 -3.16
CA CYS A 356 20.81 -16.62 -3.59
C CYS A 356 19.31 -16.74 -3.89
N TYR A 357 18.46 -16.12 -3.05
CA TYR A 357 17.01 -16.12 -3.23
C TYR A 357 16.58 -15.35 -4.48
N HIS A 358 17.09 -14.14 -4.68
CA HIS A 358 16.77 -13.32 -5.87
C HIS A 358 17.20 -14.02 -7.15
N ASN A 359 18.41 -14.60 -7.18
CA ASN A 359 18.90 -15.38 -8.32
C ASN A 359 18.08 -16.66 -8.61
N PHE A 360 17.33 -17.18 -7.63
CA PHE A 360 16.45 -18.33 -7.83
C PHE A 360 15.05 -17.91 -8.30
N VAL A 361 14.59 -16.73 -7.89
CA VAL A 361 13.28 -16.17 -8.28
C VAL A 361 13.32 -15.60 -9.70
N ASP A 362 14.42 -14.94 -10.07
CA ASP A 362 14.68 -14.41 -11.41
C ASP A 362 14.99 -15.53 -12.43
#